data_AF-A0A662FKG2-F1
#
_entry.id   AF-A0A662FKG2-F1
#
_cell.length_a   1.000
_cell.length_b   1.000
_cell.length_c   1.000
_cell.angle_alpha   90.00
_cell.angle_beta   90.00
_cell.angle_gamma   90.00
#
_symmetry.space_group_name_H-M   'P 1'
#
loop_
_entity.id
_entity.type
_entity.pdbx_description
1 polymer ?
#
loop_
_entity_poly.entity_id
_entity_poly.type
_entity_poly.pdbx_seq_one_letter_code
_entity_poly.pdbx_strand_id
1 'polypeptide(L)'
;LAEIKEVGQAIENKDMENLKEELGDALWDLMALTVIAEEKGEFTIKEIMQETLNKFNKRKPWLKEGKKITAEEEDKIWNKVKEQEKKQKK
;
A
#
# COMPACT_ATOMS: atom_id res chain seq x y z
N LEU A 1 9.42 -8.99 -3.43
CA LEU A 1 9.07 -10.45 -3.40
C LEU A 1 9.99 -11.23 -2.44
N ALA A 2 11.20 -10.73 -2.17
CA ALA A 2 12.00 -11.05 -0.98
C ALA A 2 11.69 -10.06 0.16
N GLU A 3 11.95 -8.76 -0.03
CA GLU A 3 11.75 -7.69 0.99
C GLU A 3 10.42 -7.73 1.75
N ILE A 4 9.30 -7.97 1.05
CA ILE A 4 7.97 -8.05 1.69
C ILE A 4 7.87 -9.21 2.68
N LYS A 5 8.62 -10.30 2.45
CA LYS A 5 8.73 -11.42 3.39
C LYS A 5 9.59 -11.05 4.59
N GLU A 6 10.70 -10.35 4.39
CA GLU A 6 11.56 -9.86 5.48
C GLU A 6 10.85 -8.80 6.33
N VAL A 7 10.08 -7.90 5.72
CA VAL A 7 9.13 -7.01 6.43
C VAL A 7 8.18 -7.84 7.31
N GLY A 8 7.61 -8.93 6.78
CA GLY A 8 6.74 -9.83 7.54
C GLY A 8 7.47 -10.47 8.72
N GLN A 9 8.69 -10.95 8.52
CA GLN A 9 9.51 -11.54 9.58
C GLN A 9 9.89 -10.52 10.65
N ALA A 10 10.24 -9.28 10.27
CA ALA A 10 10.54 -8.21 11.21
C ALA A 10 9.33 -7.89 12.10
N ILE A 11 8.12 -7.88 11.53
CA ILE A 11 6.87 -7.72 12.28
C ILE A 11 6.66 -8.88 13.26
N GLU A 12 6.83 -10.12 12.81
CA GLU A 12 6.67 -11.32 13.64
C GLU A 12 7.67 -11.32 14.82
N ASN A 13 8.90 -10.89 14.57
CA ASN A 13 9.97 -10.80 15.56
C ASN A 13 9.87 -9.56 16.46
N LYS A 14 8.94 -8.63 16.17
CA LYS A 14 8.80 -7.32 16.84
C LYS A 14 10.08 -6.48 16.79
N ASP A 15 10.87 -6.67 15.74
CA ASP A 15 12.13 -5.95 15.52
C ASP A 15 11.85 -4.69 14.71
N MET A 16 11.72 -3.56 15.41
CA MET A 16 11.36 -2.28 14.79
C MET A 16 12.54 -1.62 14.06
N GLU A 17 13.78 -1.95 14.41
CA GLU A 17 14.95 -1.47 13.68
C GLU A 17 15.06 -2.20 12.36
N ASN A 18 14.97 -3.54 12.38
CA ASN A 18 14.96 -4.33 11.15
C ASN A 18 13.76 -3.96 10.28
N LEU A 19 12.56 -3.83 10.86
CA LEU A 19 11.37 -3.42 10.09
C LEU A 19 11.60 -2.11 9.32
N LYS A 20 12.29 -1.14 9.92
CA LYS A 20 12.59 0.13 9.25
C LYS A 20 13.55 -0.06 8.08
N GLU A 21 14.56 -0.90 8.24
CA GLU A 21 15.53 -1.26 7.20
C GLU A 21 14.84 -1.94 6.02
N GLU A 22 14.08 -3.01 6.28
CA GLU A 22 13.37 -3.78 5.24
C GLU A 22 12.32 -2.94 4.50
N LEU A 23 11.65 -2.01 5.19
CA LEU A 23 10.73 -1.07 4.54
C LEU A 23 11.48 -0.09 3.62
N GLY A 24 12.72 0.28 3.98
CA GLY A 24 13.60 1.10 3.16
C GLY A 24 14.01 0.37 1.89
N ASP A 25 14.41 -0.89 2.01
CA ASP A 25 14.85 -1.72 0.88
C ASP A 25 13.67 -2.04 -0.07
N ALA A 26 12.50 -2.37 0.49
CA ALA A 26 11.28 -2.52 -0.30
C ALA A 26 10.90 -1.23 -1.07
N LEU A 27 11.11 -0.05 -0.47
CA LEU A 27 10.88 1.22 -1.14
C LEU A 27 11.93 1.48 -2.22
N TRP A 28 13.20 1.16 -1.97
CA TRP A 28 14.28 1.31 -2.94
C TRP A 28 14.01 0.49 -4.20
N ASP A 29 13.63 -0.78 -4.05
CA ASP A 29 13.24 -1.67 -5.15
C ASP A 29 12.09 -1.10 -5.99
N LEU A 30 11.05 -0.59 -5.33
CA LEU A 30 9.89 0.02 -6.00
C LEU A 30 10.29 1.28 -6.78
N MET A 31 11.17 2.11 -6.20
CA MET A 31 11.66 3.31 -6.85
C MET A 31 12.54 2.96 -8.07
N ALA A 32 13.41 1.96 -7.96
CA ALA A 32 14.24 1.51 -9.06
C ALA A 32 13.40 1.06 -10.27
N LEU A 33 12.36 0.25 -10.04
CA LEU A 33 11.42 -0.16 -11.09
C LEU A 33 10.64 1.02 -11.68
N THR A 34 10.26 1.98 -10.84
CA THR A 34 9.53 3.18 -11.30
C THR A 34 10.39 4.03 -12.22
N VAL A 35 11.67 4.25 -11.88
CA VAL A 35 12.61 5.00 -12.72
C VAL A 35 12.78 4.33 -14.08
N ILE A 36 12.96 3.00 -14.12
CA ILE A 36 13.08 2.25 -15.38
C ILE A 36 11.82 2.37 -16.24
N ALA A 37 10.63 2.39 -15.63
CA ALA A 37 9.37 2.57 -16.34
C ALA A 37 9.19 4.00 -16.87
N GLU A 38 9.63 5.00 -16.09
CA GLU A 38 9.65 6.41 -16.50
C GLU A 38 10.55 6.62 -17.72
N GLU A 39 11.76 6.04 -17.71
CA GLU A 39 12.69 6.11 -18.85
C GLU A 39 12.13 5.50 -20.14
N LYS A 40 11.24 4.52 -20.00
CA LYS A 40 10.53 3.89 -21.13
C LYS A 40 9.26 4.63 -21.56
N GLY A 41 8.87 5.68 -20.83
CA GLY A 41 7.66 6.45 -21.09
C GLY A 41 6.36 5.69 -20.78
N GLU A 42 6.42 4.69 -19.89
CA GLU A 42 5.27 3.83 -19.56
C GLU A 42 4.32 4.49 -18.55
N PHE A 43 4.86 4.92 -17.41
CA PHE A 43 4.14 5.62 -16.34
C PHE A 43 5.13 6.34 -15.43
N THR A 44 4.61 7.27 -14.64
CA THR A 44 5.38 8.09 -13.70
C THR A 44 5.13 7.75 -12.24
N ILE A 45 6.08 8.11 -11.37
CA ILE A 45 5.91 8.06 -9.91
C ILE A 45 4.69 8.88 -9.48
N LYS A 46 4.41 9.99 -10.16
CA LYS A 46 3.23 10.83 -9.89
C LYS A 46 1.94 10.07 -10.15
N GLU A 47 1.86 9.31 -11.25
CA GLU A 47 0.69 8.48 -11.57
C GLU A 47 0.52 7.36 -10.54
N ILE A 48 1.59 6.64 -10.19
CA ILE A 48 1.56 5.61 -9.13
C ILE A 48 1.05 6.19 -7.80
N MET A 49 1.58 7.34 -7.38
CA MET A 49 1.21 7.99 -6.14
C MET A 49 -0.25 8.44 -6.17
N GLN A 50 -0.71 9.05 -7.27
CA GLN A 50 -2.08 9.50 -7.42
C GLN A 50 -3.08 8.33 -7.38
N GLU A 51 -2.79 7.23 -8.08
CA GLU A 51 -3.61 6.03 -8.02
C GLU A 51 -3.64 5.40 -6.64
N THR A 52 -2.49 5.34 -5.97
CA THR A 52 -2.35 4.78 -4.63
C THR A 52 -3.14 5.60 -3.62
N LEU A 53 -3.01 6.94 -3.65
CA LEU A 53 -3.82 7.84 -2.82
C LEU A 53 -5.31 7.69 -3.11
N ASN A 54 -5.71 7.55 -4.37
CA ASN A 54 -7.11 7.30 -4.73
C ASN A 54 -7.62 5.98 -4.13
N LYS A 55 -6.82 4.91 -4.15
CA LYS A 55 -7.14 3.63 -3.50
C LYS A 55 -7.27 3.79 -1.98
N PHE A 56 -6.34 4.51 -1.34
CA PHE A 56 -6.42 4.81 0.10
C PHE A 56 -7.69 5.59 0.46
N ASN A 57 -8.02 6.64 -0.29
CA ASN A 57 -9.22 7.45 -0.03
C ASN A 57 -10.51 6.64 -0.17
N LYS A 58 -10.56 5.72 -1.14
CA LYS A 58 -11.73 4.85 -1.35
C LYS A 58 -11.86 3.78 -0.28
N ARG A 59 -10.74 3.17 0.11
CA ARG A 59 -10.73 1.96 0.96
C ARG A 59 -10.58 2.25 2.45
N LYS A 60 -9.99 3.40 2.79
CA LYS A 60 -9.75 3.86 4.17
C LYS A 60 -10.14 5.35 4.33
N PRO A 61 -11.38 5.76 4.01
CA PRO A 61 -11.81 7.16 4.07
C PRO A 61 -11.62 7.79 5.47
N TRP A 62 -11.74 6.99 6.54
CA TRP A 62 -11.58 7.44 7.92
C TRP A 62 -10.19 8.01 8.24
N LEU A 63 -9.13 7.61 7.50
CA LEU A 63 -7.78 8.18 7.66
C LEU A 63 -7.76 9.69 7.40
N LYS A 64 -8.63 10.20 6.52
CA LYS A 64 -8.78 11.63 6.26
C LYS A 64 -9.73 12.33 7.22
N GLU A 65 -10.70 11.60 7.76
CA GLU A 65 -11.74 12.16 8.64
C GLU A 65 -11.27 12.28 10.10
N GLY A 66 -10.04 11.85 10.41
CA GLY A 66 -9.52 11.84 11.78
C GLY A 66 -10.30 10.92 12.72
N LYS A 67 -11.14 10.03 12.17
CA LYS A 67 -11.95 9.09 12.94
C LYS A 67 -11.11 7.88 13.30
N LYS A 68 -11.05 7.58 14.59
CA LYS A 68 -10.57 6.28 15.06
C LYS A 68 -11.69 5.27 14.90
N ILE A 69 -11.45 4.26 14.06
CA ILE A 69 -12.32 3.10 13.94
C ILE A 69 -11.59 1.88 14.48
N THR A 70 -12.32 0.88 14.93
CA THR A 70 -11.77 -0.40 15.39
C THR A 70 -11.31 -1.26 14.20
N ALA A 71 -10.44 -2.23 14.46
CA ALA A 71 -9.99 -3.18 13.44
C ALA A 71 -11.15 -3.96 12.80
N GLU A 72 -12.18 -4.31 13.58
CA GLU A 72 -13.38 -5.00 13.07
C GLU A 72 -14.24 -4.11 12.16
N GLU A 73 -14.32 -2.81 12.46
CA GLU A 73 -15.00 -1.85 11.59
C GLU A 73 -14.23 -1.62 10.29
N GLU A 74 -12.90 -1.55 10.38
CA GLU A 74 -12.00 -1.45 9.23
C GLU A 74 -12.16 -2.64 8.29
N ASP A 75 -12.16 -3.87 8.81
CA ASP A 75 -12.33 -5.09 8.02
C ASP A 75 -13.70 -5.15 7.33
N LYS A 76 -14.77 -4.75 8.02
CA LYS A 76 -16.12 -4.69 7.45
C LYS A 76 -16.20 -3.70 6.29
N ILE A 77 -15.63 -2.50 6.45
CA ILE A 77 -15.65 -1.49 5.39
C ILE A 77 -14.77 -1.93 4.21
N TRP A 78 -13.59 -2.49 4.49
CA TRP A 78 -12.69 -3.00 3.46
C TRP A 78 -13.32 -4.08 2.59
N ASN A 79 -13.98 -5.06 3.21
CA ASN A 79 -14.68 -6.13 2.49
C ASN A 79 -15.80 -5.58 1.60
N LYS A 80 -16.59 -4.62 2.11
CA LYS A 80 -17.65 -3.96 1.35
C LYS A 80 -17.11 -3.18 0.14
N VAL A 81 -16.00 -2.45 0.31
CA VAL A 81 -15.36 -1.72 -0.80
C VAL A 81 -14.80 -2.68 -1.85
N LYS A 82 -14.17 -3.79 -1.44
CA LYS A 82 -13.67 -4.82 -2.38
C LYS A 82 -14.79 -5.48 -3.19
N GLU A 83 -15.94 -5.75 -2.59
CA GLU A 83 -17.09 -6.29 -3.32
C GLU A 83 -17.64 -5.32 -4.36
N GLN A 84 -17.69 -4.02 -4.04
CA GLN A 84 -18.12 -2.99 -4.99
C GLN A 84 -17.13 -2.83 -6.16
N GLU A 85 -15.82 -2.86 -5.90
CA GLU A 85 -14.79 -2.83 -6.94
C GLU A 85 -14.88 -4.04 -7.89
N LYS A 86 -15.14 -5.24 -7.36
CA LYS A 86 -15.34 -6.45 -8.19
C LYS A 86 -16.56 -6.35 -9.11
N LYS A 87 -17.62 -5.64 -8.68
CA LYS A 87 -18.83 -5.42 -9.48
C LYS A 87 -18.65 -4.35 -10.57
N GLN A 88 -17.78 -3.36 -10.36
CA GLN A 88 -17.47 -2.32 -11.35
C GLN A 88 -16.47 -2.75 -12.43
N LYS A 89 -15.71 -3.83 -12.20
CA LYS A 89 -14.76 -4.40 -13.16
C LYS A 89 -15.38 -5.46 -14.09
N LYS A 90 -16.68 -5.72 -13.98
CA LYS A 90 -17.47 -6.52 -14.94
C LYS A 90 -18.22 -5.58 -15.87
#